data_AF-B1J520-F1
#
_entry.id   AF-B1J520-F1
#
_cell.length_a   1.000
_cell.length_b   1.000
_cell.length_c   1.000
_cell.angle_alpha   90.00
_cell.angle_beta   90.00
_cell.angle_gamma   90.00
#
_symmetry.space_group_name_H-M   'P 1'
#
loop_
_entity.id
_entity.type
_entity.pdbx_description
1 polymer ?
#
loop_
_entity_poly.entity_id
_entity_poly.type
_entity_poly.pdbx_seq_one_letter_code
_entity_poly.pdbx_strand_id
1 'polypeptide(L)'
;MPRRLFKRYMPDPTSIREHKSLRFFGKLLHDPNLWHLNRHSVARAMGVGLFAALIPVPMQMLLAAALAIPVRGNLPIAVSLVWLTNPLTMPPVFFVTYMTGAWLLGTPPRSLPEDLTFEWITDQLATLWQPFLLGSVVCGVVLGIVAWFTTLLYWRWWIGRQWRRRKHRASGAHAAATDQQADAQRVEHCGGDQHESDRRSNADIRHP
;
A
#
# COMPACT_ATOMS: atom_id res chain seq x y z
N MET A 1 -3.48 13.21 12.79
CA MET A 1 -2.95 11.95 12.19
C MET A 1 -2.98 10.87 13.26
N PRO A 2 -3.63 9.70 13.10
CA PRO A 2 -3.62 8.68 14.14
C PRO A 2 -2.27 7.93 14.08
N ARG A 3 -1.23 8.56 14.63
CA ARG A 3 0.14 8.03 14.77
C ARG A 3 0.23 6.80 15.69
N ARG A 4 -0.89 6.33 16.25
CA ARG A 4 -0.93 5.35 17.35
C ARG A 4 -1.18 3.90 16.90
N LEU A 5 -1.77 3.65 15.72
CA LEU A 5 -2.05 2.28 15.28
C LEU A 5 -0.86 1.59 14.57
N PHE A 6 0.01 2.37 13.93
CA PHE A 6 1.15 1.83 13.17
C PHE A 6 2.35 1.43 14.04
N LYS A 7 2.33 1.71 15.34
CA LYS A 7 3.43 1.37 16.26
C LYS A 7 3.33 -0.07 16.81
N ARG A 8 2.20 -0.77 16.62
CA ARG A 8 1.93 -2.07 17.26
C ARG A 8 2.40 -3.29 16.47
N TYR A 9 2.80 -3.11 15.21
CA TYR A 9 3.20 -4.20 14.31
C TYR A 9 4.59 -4.03 13.68
N MET A 10 5.40 -3.07 14.14
CA MET A 10 6.80 -3.00 13.73
C MET A 10 7.66 -3.81 14.71
N PRO A 11 8.18 -4.98 14.30
CA PRO A 11 9.29 -5.60 15.02
C PRO A 11 10.49 -4.64 15.03
N ASP A 12 11.23 -4.68 16.13
CA ASP A 12 12.26 -3.73 16.52
C ASP A 12 13.34 -3.57 15.42
N PRO A 13 13.60 -2.35 14.91
CA PRO A 13 14.61 -2.10 13.87
C PRO A 13 16.05 -2.40 14.33
N THR A 14 16.26 -2.69 15.62
CA THR A 14 17.55 -3.11 16.18
C THR A 14 17.89 -4.57 15.88
N SER A 15 16.91 -5.49 15.81
CA SER A 15 17.17 -6.92 15.61
C SER A 15 17.56 -7.27 14.16
N ILE A 16 17.16 -6.45 13.19
CA ILE A 16 17.55 -6.61 11.77
C ILE A 16 18.99 -6.11 11.52
N ARG A 17 19.57 -5.27 12.41
CA ARG A 17 20.94 -4.75 12.27
C ARG A 17 22.03 -5.81 12.49
N GLU A 18 21.71 -6.96 13.07
CA GLU A 18 22.70 -7.96 13.51
C GLU A 18 23.02 -9.05 12.47
N HIS A 19 22.35 -9.08 11.31
CA HIS A 19 22.67 -10.07 10.27
C HIS A 19 23.96 -9.71 9.51
N LYS A 20 24.88 -10.68 9.42
CA LYS A 20 26.23 -10.56 8.80
C LYS A 20 26.20 -10.00 7.36
N SER A 21 25.12 -10.21 6.61
CA SER A 21 24.90 -9.69 5.25
C SER A 21 24.52 -8.20 5.20
N LEU A 22 23.98 -7.64 6.29
CA LEU A 22 23.57 -6.23 6.38
C LEU A 22 24.70 -5.29 6.84
N ARG A 23 25.82 -5.84 7.31
CA ARG A 23 27.00 -5.05 7.73
C ARG A 23 27.66 -4.31 6.55
N PHE A 24 27.57 -4.84 5.33
CA PHE A 24 28.06 -4.18 4.11
C PHE A 24 27.31 -2.88 3.81
N PHE A 25 26.00 -2.82 4.12
CA PHE A 25 25.19 -1.63 3.90
C PHE A 25 25.15 -0.69 5.13
N GLY A 26 25.90 -0.98 6.19
CA GLY A 26 25.78 -0.34 7.52
C GLY A 26 25.92 1.18 7.54
N LYS A 27 26.71 1.79 6.63
CA LYS A 27 26.81 3.26 6.51
C LYS A 27 25.62 3.88 5.76
N LEU A 28 25.04 3.17 4.79
CA LEU A 28 23.93 3.64 3.96
C LEU A 28 22.55 3.43 4.63
N LEU A 29 22.46 2.51 5.59
CA LEU A 29 21.25 2.26 6.41
C LEU A 29 20.98 3.30 7.51
N HIS A 30 21.81 4.34 7.64
CA HIS A 30 21.62 5.39 8.64
C HIS A 30 20.49 6.37 8.29
N ASP A 31 19.95 6.32 7.07
CA ASP A 31 18.86 7.20 6.65
C ASP A 31 17.51 6.76 7.27
N PRO A 32 16.87 7.58 8.11
CA PRO A 32 15.62 7.21 8.79
C PRO A 32 14.45 6.96 7.82
N ASN A 33 14.49 7.54 6.62
CA ASN A 33 13.48 7.31 5.57
C ASN A 33 13.45 5.88 5.03
N LEU A 34 14.53 5.10 5.21
CA LEU A 34 14.60 3.70 4.78
C LEU A 34 13.73 2.78 5.65
N TRP A 35 13.49 3.18 6.89
CA TRP A 35 12.75 2.41 7.88
C TRP A 35 11.34 2.96 8.13
N HIS A 36 11.16 4.28 8.00
CA HIS A 36 9.86 4.90 8.20
C HIS A 36 8.95 4.79 6.97
N LEU A 37 7.68 4.48 7.24
CA LEU A 37 6.62 4.42 6.24
C LEU A 37 6.13 5.84 5.90
N ASN A 38 6.76 6.46 4.90
CA ASN A 38 6.31 7.72 4.31
C ASN A 38 5.70 7.47 2.93
N ARG A 39 4.65 8.20 2.54
CA ARG A 39 3.94 8.04 1.25
C ARG A 39 4.88 8.00 0.05
N HIS A 40 5.87 8.90 0.02
CA HIS A 40 6.84 8.96 -1.08
C HIS A 40 7.91 7.86 -0.96
N SER A 41 8.28 7.46 0.26
CA SER A 41 9.26 6.38 0.49
C SER A 41 8.68 5.01 0.10
N VAL A 42 7.43 4.73 0.49
CA VAL A 42 6.68 3.53 0.10
C VAL A 42 6.49 3.47 -1.40
N ALA A 43 6.06 4.57 -2.03
CA ALA A 43 5.80 4.57 -3.47
C ALA A 43 7.09 4.33 -4.32
N ARG A 44 8.23 4.87 -3.88
CA ARG A 44 9.55 4.59 -4.48
C ARG A 44 10.00 3.15 -4.25
N ALA A 45 9.79 2.61 -3.04
CA ALA A 45 10.07 1.20 -2.72
C ALA A 45 9.21 0.24 -3.53
N MET A 46 7.94 0.59 -3.77
CA MET A 46 7.04 -0.20 -4.61
C MET A 46 7.54 -0.30 -6.03
N GLY A 47 7.92 0.84 -6.64
CA GLY A 47 8.44 0.85 -8.00
C GLY A 47 9.74 0.06 -8.15
N VAL A 48 10.71 0.33 -7.29
CA VAL A 48 12.03 -0.34 -7.33
C VAL A 48 11.96 -1.81 -6.94
N GLY A 49 11.18 -2.15 -5.92
CA GLY A 49 11.03 -3.53 -5.46
C GLY A 49 10.35 -4.39 -6.51
N LEU A 50 9.33 -3.87 -7.19
CA LEU A 50 8.66 -4.60 -8.27
C LEU A 50 9.53 -4.71 -9.52
N PHE A 51 10.33 -3.68 -9.85
CA PHE A 51 11.36 -3.78 -10.89
C PHE A 51 12.37 -4.89 -10.58
N ALA A 52 12.91 -4.92 -9.36
CA ALA A 52 13.87 -5.94 -8.94
C ALA A 52 13.25 -7.34 -8.86
N ALA A 53 11.96 -7.45 -8.51
CA ALA A 53 11.20 -8.70 -8.43
C ALA A 53 10.96 -9.36 -9.79
N LEU A 54 10.98 -8.56 -10.86
CA LEU A 54 10.79 -9.01 -12.25
C LEU A 54 12.10 -9.42 -12.91
N ILE A 55 13.24 -8.93 -12.41
CA ILE A 55 14.56 -9.29 -12.93
C ILE A 55 15.00 -10.62 -12.29
N PRO A 56 15.13 -11.70 -13.08
CA PRO A 56 15.45 -13.02 -12.59
C PRO A 56 16.97 -13.14 -12.40
N VAL A 57 17.50 -12.48 -11.37
CA VAL A 57 18.91 -12.56 -10.99
C VAL A 57 19.08 -13.26 -9.64
N PRO A 58 20.13 -14.10 -9.49
CA PRO A 58 20.54 -14.55 -8.17
C PRO A 58 20.85 -13.33 -7.30
N MET A 59 20.53 -13.39 -6.01
CA MET A 59 20.66 -12.26 -5.08
C MET A 59 19.76 -11.05 -5.40
N GLN A 60 18.59 -11.28 -6.00
CA GLN A 60 17.55 -10.25 -6.24
C GLN A 60 17.20 -9.36 -5.02
N MET A 61 17.30 -9.89 -3.80
CA MET A 61 17.12 -9.10 -2.57
C MET A 61 18.19 -8.01 -2.43
N LEU A 62 19.44 -8.33 -2.80
CA LEU A 62 20.56 -7.40 -2.78
C LEU A 62 20.35 -6.31 -3.84
N LEU A 63 19.88 -6.68 -5.02
CA LEU A 63 19.52 -5.73 -6.09
C LEU A 63 18.41 -4.79 -5.62
N ALA A 64 17.33 -5.30 -5.03
CA ALA A 64 16.25 -4.47 -4.51
C ALA A 64 16.73 -3.51 -3.42
N ALA A 65 17.57 -3.98 -2.48
CA ALA A 65 18.16 -3.13 -1.46
C ALA A 65 19.08 -2.06 -2.08
N ALA A 66 19.97 -2.46 -3.00
CA ALA A 66 20.92 -1.55 -3.65
C ALA A 66 20.22 -0.46 -4.46
N LEU A 67 19.09 -0.78 -5.11
CA LEU A 67 18.28 0.20 -5.83
C LEU A 67 17.40 1.04 -4.89
N ALA A 68 16.91 0.48 -3.78
CA ALA A 68 16.03 1.19 -2.84
C ALA A 68 16.77 2.31 -2.08
N ILE A 69 18.06 2.14 -1.81
CA ILE A 69 18.85 3.11 -1.04
C ILE A 69 19.06 4.45 -1.77
N PRO A 70 19.55 4.52 -3.03
CA PRO A 70 19.73 5.80 -3.72
C PRO A 70 18.40 6.51 -3.93
N VAL A 71 17.30 5.78 -4.16
CA VAL A 71 15.96 6.38 -4.26
C VAL A 71 15.37 6.75 -2.89
N ARG A 72 16.06 6.48 -1.77
CA ARG A 72 15.58 6.67 -0.39
C ARG A 72 14.19 6.08 -0.17
N GLY A 73 13.97 4.88 -0.69
CA GLY A 73 12.75 4.10 -0.56
C GLY A 73 12.77 3.24 0.71
N ASN A 74 11.60 2.80 1.17
CA ASN A 74 11.49 1.91 2.32
C ASN A 74 12.09 0.54 2.00
N LEU A 75 13.18 0.20 2.69
CA LEU A 75 14.00 -0.97 2.39
C LEU A 75 13.28 -2.29 2.72
N PRO A 76 12.59 -2.44 3.87
CA PRO A 76 11.76 -3.60 4.12
C PRO A 76 10.73 -3.86 3.03
N ILE A 77 10.00 -2.83 2.58
CA ILE A 77 8.99 -2.98 1.52
C ILE A 77 9.62 -3.42 0.20
N ALA A 78 10.72 -2.79 -0.22
CA ALA A 78 11.38 -3.14 -1.47
C ALA A 78 11.84 -4.61 -1.49
N VAL A 79 12.40 -5.09 -0.37
CA VAL A 79 12.85 -6.49 -0.23
C VAL A 79 11.67 -7.45 -0.12
N SER A 80 10.60 -7.09 0.61
CA SER A 80 9.40 -7.92 0.72
C SER A 80 8.67 -8.10 -0.62
N LEU A 81 8.74 -7.12 -1.52
CA LEU A 81 8.17 -7.27 -2.87
C LEU A 81 8.89 -8.31 -3.72
N VAL A 82 10.19 -8.47 -3.53
CA VAL A 82 10.96 -9.53 -4.21
C VAL A 82 10.49 -10.91 -3.75
N TRP A 83 10.08 -11.05 -2.48
CA TRP A 83 9.50 -12.28 -1.95
C TRP A 83 8.10 -12.58 -2.51
N LEU A 84 7.45 -11.62 -3.17
CA LEU A 84 6.19 -11.84 -3.85
C LEU A 84 6.37 -12.73 -5.11
N THR A 85 7.57 -12.74 -5.69
CA THR A 85 7.95 -13.64 -6.80
C THR A 85 8.25 -15.04 -6.26
N ASN A 86 7.20 -15.73 -5.84
CA ASN A 86 7.24 -17.08 -5.30
C ASN A 86 7.10 -18.13 -6.43
N PRO A 87 7.35 -19.43 -6.17
CA PRO A 87 7.22 -20.49 -7.18
C PRO A 87 5.83 -20.55 -7.85
N LEU A 88 4.80 -20.01 -7.21
CA LEU A 88 3.46 -19.92 -7.76
C LEU A 88 3.32 -18.76 -8.77
N THR A 89 3.98 -17.62 -8.53
CA THR A 89 3.94 -16.45 -9.43
C THR A 89 5.04 -16.45 -10.48
N MET A 90 6.09 -17.26 -10.32
CA MET A 90 7.16 -17.37 -11.32
C MET A 90 6.68 -17.81 -12.71
N PRO A 91 5.86 -18.88 -12.87
CA PRO A 91 5.41 -19.32 -14.19
C PRO A 91 4.70 -18.23 -15.01
N PRO A 92 3.68 -17.51 -14.48
CA PRO A 92 3.01 -16.46 -15.23
C PRO A 92 3.93 -15.27 -15.50
N VAL A 93 4.80 -14.89 -14.54
CA VAL A 93 5.75 -13.81 -14.73
C VAL A 93 6.72 -14.13 -15.86
N PHE A 94 7.31 -15.32 -15.86
CA PHE A 94 8.28 -15.74 -16.88
C PHE A 94 7.66 -15.86 -18.26
N PHE A 95 6.42 -16.32 -18.34
CA PHE A 95 5.68 -16.35 -19.58
C PHE A 95 5.49 -14.94 -20.15
N VAL A 96 5.03 -13.99 -19.34
CA VAL A 96 4.80 -12.61 -19.77
C VAL A 96 6.10 -11.91 -20.16
N THR A 97 7.17 -12.06 -19.37
CA THR A 97 8.45 -11.43 -19.68
C THR A 97 9.07 -12.03 -20.95
N TYR A 98 9.06 -13.36 -21.09
CA TYR A 98 9.54 -14.01 -22.31
C TYR A 98 8.75 -13.58 -23.55
N MET A 99 7.42 -13.61 -23.47
CA MET A 99 6.57 -13.25 -24.61
C MET A 99 6.75 -11.78 -25.00
N THR A 100 6.88 -10.88 -24.02
CA THR A 100 7.17 -9.46 -24.25
C THR A 100 8.55 -9.29 -24.91
N GLY A 101 9.56 -10.01 -24.44
CA GLY A 101 10.90 -9.97 -24.99
C GLY A 101 11.01 -10.53 -26.40
N ALA A 102 10.38 -11.69 -26.65
CA ALA A 102 10.33 -12.31 -27.97
C ALA A 102 9.61 -11.41 -28.98
N TRP A 103 8.50 -10.80 -28.56
CA TRP A 103 7.79 -9.80 -29.36
C TRP A 103 8.68 -8.60 -29.70
N LEU A 104 9.45 -8.10 -28.73
CA LEU A 104 10.32 -6.94 -28.93
C LEU A 104 11.56 -7.25 -29.79
N LEU A 105 12.06 -8.49 -29.74
CA LEU A 105 13.15 -8.98 -30.61
C LEU A 105 12.68 -9.42 -32.00
N GLY A 106 11.37 -9.52 -32.22
CA GLY A 106 10.81 -10.09 -33.46
C GLY A 106 11.17 -11.57 -33.65
N THR A 107 11.53 -12.28 -32.58
CA THR A 107 11.88 -13.71 -32.66
C THR A 107 10.62 -14.56 -32.56
N PRO A 108 10.41 -15.54 -33.46
CA PRO A 108 9.25 -16.40 -33.39
C PRO A 108 9.32 -17.24 -32.09
N PRO A 109 8.23 -17.27 -31.29
CA PRO A 109 8.20 -18.08 -30.07
C PRO A 109 8.35 -19.55 -30.44
N ARG A 110 9.50 -20.14 -30.11
CA ARG A 110 9.77 -21.55 -30.43
C ARG A 110 9.01 -22.47 -29.47
N SER A 111 8.38 -23.50 -30.02
CA SER A 111 7.71 -24.56 -29.29
C SER A 111 8.70 -25.34 -28.42
N LEU A 112 8.25 -25.77 -27.24
CA LEU A 112 8.97 -26.73 -26.42
C LEU A 112 9.07 -28.06 -27.21
N PRO A 113 10.27 -28.64 -27.40
CA PRO A 113 10.42 -29.97 -27.96
C PRO A 113 9.98 -31.01 -26.94
N GLU A 114 9.62 -32.18 -27.47
CA GLU A 114 9.13 -33.33 -26.71
C GLU A 114 10.21 -33.95 -25.81
N ASP A 115 11.49 -33.76 -26.14
CA ASP A 115 12.63 -34.26 -25.36
C ASP A 115 13.45 -33.11 -24.73
N LEU A 116 13.33 -32.94 -23.42
CA LEU A 116 14.22 -32.07 -22.63
C LEU A 116 15.56 -32.78 -22.38
N THR A 117 16.50 -32.67 -23.32
CA THR A 117 17.90 -33.08 -23.08
C THR A 117 18.68 -31.93 -22.43
N PHE A 118 19.70 -32.26 -21.61
CA PHE A 118 20.55 -31.26 -20.96
C PHE A 118 21.28 -30.36 -21.97
N GLU A 119 21.71 -30.92 -23.11
CA GLU A 119 22.29 -30.15 -24.23
C GLU A 119 21.29 -29.15 -24.82
N TRP A 120 20.05 -29.58 -25.07
CA TRP A 120 18.99 -28.71 -25.55
C TRP A 120 18.70 -27.58 -24.57
N ILE A 121 18.65 -27.87 -23.25
CA ILE A 121 18.44 -26.84 -22.23
C ILE A 121 19.56 -25.80 -22.26
N THR A 122 20.82 -26.20 -22.39
CA THR A 122 21.96 -25.25 -22.42
C THR A 122 21.99 -24.40 -23.69
N ASP A 123 21.70 -24.98 -24.85
CA ASP A 123 21.68 -24.27 -26.14
C ASP A 123 20.50 -23.29 -26.20
N GLN A 124 19.36 -23.69 -25.64
CA GLN A 124 18.20 -22.83 -25.50
C GLN A 124 18.41 -21.76 -24.44
N LEU A 125 19.01 -22.04 -23.30
CA LEU A 125 19.30 -21.02 -22.30
C LEU A 125 20.14 -19.89 -22.89
N ALA A 126 21.13 -20.23 -23.74
CA ALA A 126 21.99 -19.29 -24.44
C ALA A 126 21.27 -18.42 -25.50
N THR A 127 20.06 -18.81 -25.92
CA THR A 127 19.25 -18.05 -26.87
C THR A 127 18.04 -17.36 -26.21
N LEU A 128 17.50 -17.96 -25.15
CA LEU A 128 16.31 -17.48 -24.42
C LEU A 128 16.66 -16.39 -23.40
N TRP A 129 17.88 -16.35 -22.88
CA TRP A 129 18.26 -15.34 -21.87
C TRP A 129 18.15 -13.91 -22.40
N GLN A 130 18.38 -13.66 -23.69
CA GLN A 130 18.28 -12.34 -24.31
C GLN A 130 16.84 -11.77 -24.30
N PRO A 131 15.85 -12.42 -24.95
CA PRO A 131 14.47 -11.94 -24.90
C PRO A 131 13.95 -11.94 -23.46
N PHE A 132 14.31 -12.93 -22.65
CA PHE A 132 13.87 -13.00 -21.25
C PHE A 132 14.40 -11.84 -20.40
N LEU A 133 15.69 -11.49 -20.52
CA LEU A 133 16.28 -10.35 -19.81
C LEU A 133 15.70 -9.02 -20.32
N LEU A 134 15.55 -8.87 -21.63
CA LEU A 134 14.96 -7.66 -22.19
C LEU A 134 13.51 -7.48 -21.73
N GLY A 135 12.71 -8.54 -21.83
CA GLY A 135 11.33 -8.54 -21.41
C GLY A 135 11.16 -8.30 -19.91
N SER A 136 12.02 -8.89 -19.07
CA SER A 136 12.00 -8.63 -17.62
C SER A 136 12.36 -7.17 -17.29
N VAL A 137 13.34 -6.57 -17.97
CA VAL A 137 13.67 -5.15 -17.78
C VAL A 137 12.50 -4.26 -18.22
N VAL A 138 11.92 -4.50 -19.40
CA VAL A 138 10.80 -3.70 -19.92
C VAL A 138 9.56 -3.84 -19.03
N CYS A 139 9.13 -5.07 -18.74
CA CYS A 139 8.01 -5.33 -17.85
C CYS A 139 8.28 -4.77 -16.45
N GLY A 140 9.50 -4.93 -15.93
CA GLY A 140 9.91 -4.40 -14.64
C GLY A 140 9.82 -2.87 -14.57
N VAL A 141 10.25 -2.16 -15.61
CA VAL A 141 10.15 -0.69 -15.67
C VAL A 141 8.69 -0.26 -15.74
N VAL A 142 7.90 -0.87 -16.62
CA VAL A 142 6.47 -0.55 -16.77
C VAL A 142 5.72 -0.82 -15.47
N LEU A 143 5.87 -2.01 -14.90
CA LEU A 143 5.24 -2.37 -13.63
C LEU A 143 5.75 -1.51 -12.48
N GLY A 144 7.04 -1.16 -12.45
CA GLY A 144 7.61 -0.27 -11.45
C GLY A 144 7.00 1.14 -11.50
N ILE A 145 6.83 1.71 -12.69
CA ILE A 145 6.17 3.00 -12.88
C ILE A 145 4.70 2.92 -12.46
N VAL A 146 3.98 1.88 -12.90
CA VAL A 146 2.57 1.66 -12.52
C VAL A 146 2.44 1.49 -11.00
N ALA A 147 3.31 0.72 -10.36
CA ALA A 147 3.33 0.53 -8.90
C ALA A 147 3.57 1.84 -8.15
N TRP A 148 4.45 2.69 -8.66
CA TRP A 148 4.70 4.01 -8.09
C TRP A 148 3.45 4.91 -8.16
N PHE A 149 2.83 5.01 -9.34
CA PHE A 149 1.61 5.82 -9.54
C PHE A 149 0.41 5.30 -8.76
N THR A 150 0.17 3.99 -8.81
CA THR A 150 -0.93 3.34 -8.08
C THR A 150 -0.80 3.55 -6.58
N THR A 151 0.41 3.49 -6.02
CA THR A 151 0.64 3.77 -4.60
C THR A 151 0.28 5.22 -4.24
N LEU A 152 0.67 6.18 -5.08
CA LEU A 152 0.32 7.60 -4.88
C LEU A 152 -1.20 7.84 -5.01
N LEU A 153 -1.83 7.20 -6.01
CA LEU A 153 -3.27 7.31 -6.24
C LEU A 153 -4.08 6.67 -5.11
N TYR A 154 -3.67 5.49 -4.67
CA TYR A 154 -4.24 4.80 -3.50
C TYR A 154 -4.18 5.70 -2.26
N TRP A 155 -3.03 6.35 -2.04
CA TRP A 155 -2.88 7.28 -0.92
C TRP A 155 -3.82 8.49 -1.03
N ARG A 156 -3.96 9.07 -2.23
CA ARG A 156 -4.86 10.21 -2.47
C ARG A 156 -6.32 9.82 -2.27
N TRP A 157 -6.72 8.66 -2.76
CA TRP A 157 -8.06 8.09 -2.57
C TRP A 157 -8.34 7.79 -1.10
N TRP A 158 -7.38 7.17 -0.39
CA TRP A 158 -7.49 6.86 1.03
C TRP A 158 -7.69 8.11 1.89
N ILE A 159 -6.91 9.17 1.64
CA ILE A 159 -7.07 10.46 2.33
C ILE A 159 -8.42 11.08 2.02
N GLY A 160 -8.83 11.17 0.75
CA GLY A 160 -10.13 11.73 0.38
C GLY A 160 -11.29 10.97 1.01
N ARG A 161 -11.18 9.64 1.13
CA ARG A 161 -12.19 8.80 1.82
C ARG A 161 -12.20 9.04 3.33
N GLN A 162 -11.03 9.19 3.95
CA GLN A 162 -10.92 9.55 5.37
C GLN A 162 -11.52 10.94 5.67
N TRP A 163 -11.35 11.91 4.76
CA TRP A 163 -11.94 13.24 4.92
C TRP A 163 -13.46 13.23 4.74
N ARG A 164 -13.99 12.48 3.78
CA ARG A 164 -15.43 12.26 3.64
C ARG A 164 -16.04 11.61 4.88
N ARG A 165 -15.38 10.59 5.45
CA ARG A 165 -15.82 9.95 6.71
C ARG A 165 -15.87 10.92 7.90
N ARG A 166 -15.03 11.96 7.92
CA ARG A 166 -15.07 13.01 8.95
C ARG A 166 -16.21 14.00 8.73
N LYS A 167 -16.48 14.39 7.49
CA LYS A 167 -17.61 15.29 7.17
C LYS A 167 -18.95 14.66 7.53
N HIS A 168 -19.16 13.37 7.24
CA HIS A 168 -20.40 12.68 7.64
C HIS A 168 -20.57 12.55 9.17
N ARG A 169 -19.48 12.42 9.93
CA ARG A 169 -19.54 12.41 11.40
C ARG A 169 -19.81 13.80 12.00
N ALA A 170 -19.25 14.85 11.41
CA ALA A 170 -19.50 16.23 11.86
C ALA A 170 -20.93 16.68 11.56
N SER A 171 -21.46 16.36 10.37
CA SER A 171 -22.85 16.71 10.01
C SER A 171 -23.89 15.91 10.81
N GLY A 172 -23.63 14.62 11.09
CA GLY A 172 -24.52 13.81 11.94
C GLY A 172 -24.50 14.21 13.41
N ALA A 173 -23.35 14.63 13.94
CA ALA A 173 -23.26 15.13 15.31
C ALA A 173 -23.96 16.49 15.48
N HIS A 174 -23.89 17.38 14.48
CA HIS A 174 -24.61 18.65 14.54
C HIS A 174 -26.13 18.47 14.42
N ALA A 175 -26.58 17.59 13.52
CA ALA A 175 -28.00 17.28 13.37
C ALA A 175 -28.58 16.64 14.64
N ALA A 176 -27.87 15.70 15.28
CA ALA A 176 -28.29 15.08 16.53
C ALA A 176 -28.35 16.08 17.70
N ALA A 177 -27.42 17.04 17.76
CA ALA A 177 -27.42 18.08 18.79
C ALA A 177 -28.58 19.08 18.61
N THR A 178 -28.94 19.43 17.36
CA THR A 178 -30.08 20.30 17.07
C THR A 178 -31.42 19.63 17.43
N ASP A 179 -31.57 18.34 17.15
CA ASP A 179 -32.77 17.57 17.52
C ASP A 179 -32.95 17.50 19.05
N GLN A 180 -31.85 17.26 19.79
CA GLN A 180 -31.87 17.24 21.26
C GLN A 180 -32.25 18.59 21.88
N GLN A 181 -31.78 19.70 21.30
CA GLN A 181 -32.14 21.05 21.77
C GLN A 181 -33.61 21.38 21.48
N ALA A 182 -34.13 20.99 20.31
CA ALA A 182 -35.52 21.19 19.95
C ALA A 182 -36.47 20.40 20.87
N ASP A 183 -36.13 19.16 21.21
CA ASP A 183 -36.92 18.32 22.10
C ASP A 183 -36.90 18.85 23.55
N ALA A 184 -35.73 19.31 24.03
CA ALA A 184 -35.61 19.93 25.36
C ALA A 184 -36.45 21.22 25.49
N GLN A 185 -36.41 22.10 24.48
CA GLN A 185 -37.26 23.31 24.45
C GLN A 185 -38.76 22.99 24.40
N ARG A 186 -39.14 21.92 23.69
CA ARG A 186 -40.54 21.49 23.61
C ARG A 186 -41.06 20.98 24.96
N VAL A 187 -40.23 20.26 25.72
CA VAL A 187 -40.57 19.79 27.06
C VAL A 187 -40.70 20.95 28.05
N GLU A 188 -39.80 21.95 27.99
CA GLU A 188 -39.90 23.15 28.84
C GLU A 188 -41.16 23.98 28.54
N HIS A 189 -41.52 24.14 27.26
CA HIS A 189 -42.70 24.92 26.88
C HIS A 189 -44.01 24.24 27.31
N CYS A 190 -44.16 22.94 27.06
CA CYS A 190 -45.33 22.17 27.53
C CYS A 190 -45.42 22.12 29.07
N GLY A 191 -44.29 22.03 29.76
CA GLY A 191 -44.25 22.04 31.23
C GLY A 191 -44.63 23.40 31.83
N GLY A 192 -44.23 24.49 31.18
CA GLY A 192 -44.61 25.86 31.57
C GLY A 192 -46.10 26.11 31.42
N ASP A 193 -46.69 25.68 30.31
CA ASP A 193 -48.12 25.84 30.04
C ASP A 193 -49.00 25.03 31.01
N GLN A 194 -48.57 23.83 31.40
CA GLN A 194 -49.24 23.04 32.44
C GLN A 194 -49.18 23.71 33.81
N HIS A 195 -48.03 24.28 34.18
CA HIS A 195 -47.87 24.96 35.46
C HIS A 195 -48.66 26.27 35.55
N GLU A 196 -48.85 26.97 34.43
CA GLU A 196 -49.67 28.18 34.37
C GLU A 196 -51.16 27.86 34.29
N SER A 197 -51.55 26.80 33.56
CA SER A 197 -52.89 26.22 33.58
C SER A 197 -53.32 25.85 35.00
N ASP A 198 -52.50 25.09 35.72
CA ASP A 198 -52.80 24.67 37.10
C ASP A 198 -52.87 25.85 38.07
N ARG A 199 -52.03 26.88 37.89
CA ARG A 199 -52.13 28.11 38.69
C ARG A 199 -53.43 28.88 38.43
N ARG A 200 -53.86 28.99 37.17
CA ARG A 200 -55.13 29.65 36.84
C ARG A 200 -56.33 28.86 37.35
N SER A 201 -56.32 27.54 37.20
CA SER A 201 -57.37 26.66 37.72
C SER A 201 -57.47 26.70 39.25
N ASN A 202 -56.34 26.79 39.96
CA ASN A 202 -56.31 26.86 41.43
C ASN A 202 -56.59 28.28 41.99
N ALA A 203 -56.52 29.32 41.15
CA ALA A 203 -56.94 30.67 41.51
C ALA A 203 -58.47 30.83 41.44
N ASP A 204 -59.11 30.15 40.49
CA ASP A 204 -60.57 30.24 40.27
C ASP A 204 -61.40 29.53 41.35
N ILE A 205 -60.82 28.53 42.04
CA ILE A 205 -61.48 27.80 43.15
C ILE A 205 -61.51 28.63 44.45
N ARG A 206 -60.84 29.80 44.50
CA ARG A 206 -60.58 30.56 45.74
C ARG A 206 -61.45 31.81 45.96
N HIS A 207 -62.57 31.95 45.26
CA HIS A 207 -63.58 32.95 45.61
C HIS A 207 -64.89 32.30 46.08
N PRO A 208 -65.47 32.79 47.21
CA PRO A 208 -66.49 32.10 48.01
C PRO A 208 -67.92 32.18 47.46
#